data_AF-A0A7C7JSS7-F1
#
_entry.id   AF-A0A7C7JSS7-F1
#
_cell.length_a   1.000
_cell.length_b   1.000
_cell.length_c   1.000
_cell.angle_alpha   90.00
_cell.angle_beta   90.00
_cell.angle_gamma   90.00
#
_symmetry.space_group_name_H-M   'P 1'
#
loop_
_entity.id
_entity.type
_entity.pdbx_description
1 polymer ?
#
loop_
_entity_poly.entity_id
_entity_poly.type
_entity_poly.pdbx_seq_one_letter_code
_entity_poly.pdbx_strand_id
1 'polypeptide(L)'
;MSLQYKVCENCETEFKDSFKFCPCCGMKNSEELTVRSLFYNTINNYLLWDSKFLKSFLPLMTKPGFLPKKFLQGKRLTYLHPAQFYLFVSVVFFFIFSFYIRETRSKLDKAIQEELAVKKEREYREAFEKIADSIKLDSLVNEK
;
A
#
# COMPACT_ATOMS: atom_id res chain seq x y z
N MET A 1 29.37 -45.64 -9.45
CA MET A 1 28.87 -44.29 -9.15
C MET A 1 27.36 -44.40 -9.02
N SER A 2 26.85 -44.44 -7.79
CA SER A 2 25.41 -44.59 -7.53
C SER A 2 24.68 -43.33 -8.00
N LEU A 3 23.69 -43.50 -8.87
CA LEU A 3 22.80 -42.41 -9.27
C LEU A 3 21.91 -42.08 -8.06
N GLN A 4 22.21 -41.00 -7.34
CA GLN A 4 21.32 -40.46 -6.32
C GLN A 4 20.15 -39.72 -6.98
N TYR A 5 18.95 -40.01 -6.50
CA TYR A 5 17.72 -39.34 -6.89
C TYR A 5 17.21 -38.50 -5.72
N LYS A 6 16.66 -37.32 -6.03
CA LYS A 6 16.01 -36.43 -5.06
C LYS A 6 14.60 -36.09 -5.50
N VAL A 7 13.71 -35.89 -4.53
CA VAL A 7 12.32 -35.46 -4.74
C VAL A 7 12.27 -33.94 -4.71
N CYS A 8 11.59 -33.32 -5.68
CA CYS A 8 11.38 -31.86 -5.66
C CYS A 8 10.30 -31.47 -4.65
N GLU A 9 10.57 -30.52 -3.76
CA GLU A 9 9.57 -30.01 -2.79
C GLU A 9 8.37 -29.30 -3.45
N ASN A 10 8.49 -28.80 -4.69
CA ASN A 10 7.43 -28.04 -5.35
C ASN A 10 6.51 -28.89 -6.23
N CYS A 11 7.08 -29.77 -7.07
CA CYS A 11 6.31 -30.63 -7.98
C CYS A 11 6.28 -32.10 -7.56
N GLU A 12 6.93 -32.47 -6.45
CA GLU A 12 6.92 -33.81 -5.88
C GLU A 12 7.45 -34.91 -6.85
N THR A 13 8.12 -34.50 -7.93
CA THR A 13 8.73 -35.41 -8.91
C THR A 13 10.14 -35.81 -8.50
N GLU A 14 10.49 -37.08 -8.69
CA GLU A 14 11.86 -37.58 -8.55
C GLU A 14 12.72 -37.19 -9.76
N PHE A 15 13.95 -36.75 -9.49
CA PHE A 15 14.91 -36.45 -10.54
C PHE A 15 16.34 -36.71 -10.07
N LYS A 16 17.25 -36.92 -11.04
CA LYS A 16 18.66 -37.21 -10.76
C LYS A 16 19.32 -36.01 -10.07
N ASP A 17 20.12 -36.27 -9.04
CA ASP A 17 20.81 -35.21 -8.29
C ASP A 17 21.87 -34.47 -9.11
N SER A 18 22.28 -35.04 -10.25
CA SER A 18 23.13 -34.37 -11.24
C SER A 18 22.54 -33.08 -11.81
N PHE A 19 21.21 -32.90 -11.74
CA PHE A 19 20.56 -31.67 -12.20
C PHE A 19 20.56 -30.58 -11.10
N LYS A 20 21.09 -29.40 -11.45
CA LYS A 20 21.07 -28.19 -10.59
C LYS A 20 19.67 -27.60 -10.41
N PHE A 21 18.77 -27.84 -11.35
CA PHE A 21 17.38 -27.37 -11.33
C PHE A 21 16.43 -28.54 -11.56
N CYS A 22 15.24 -28.49 -10.98
CA CYS A 22 14.23 -29.51 -11.27
C CYS A 22 13.80 -29.43 -12.75
N PRO A 23 13.86 -30.51 -13.53
CA PRO A 23 13.48 -30.50 -14.95
C PRO A 23 11.97 -30.31 -15.17
N CYS A 24 11.13 -30.63 -14.18
CA CYS A 24 9.67 -30.48 -14.28
C CYS A 24 9.21 -29.06 -13.94
N CYS A 25 9.74 -28.46 -12.86
CA CYS A 25 9.25 -27.17 -12.36
C CYS A 25 10.28 -26.03 -12.38
N GLY A 26 11.54 -26.28 -12.71
CA GLY A 26 12.60 -25.28 -12.79
C GLY A 26 13.14 -24.80 -11.43
N MET A 27 12.75 -25.42 -10.30
CA MET A 27 13.18 -24.97 -8.97
C MET A 27 14.69 -25.15 -8.76
N LYS A 28 15.33 -24.07 -8.29
CA LYS A 28 16.71 -24.08 -7.78
C LYS A 28 16.70 -24.43 -6.29
N ASN A 29 17.66 -25.26 -5.85
CA ASN A 29 17.72 -25.76 -4.48
C ASN A 29 18.09 -24.69 -3.42
N SER A 30 18.55 -23.52 -3.85
CA SER A 30 18.81 -22.36 -3.00
C SER A 30 18.49 -21.05 -3.73
N GLU A 31 17.49 -20.32 -3.23
CA GLU A 31 17.28 -18.91 -3.56
C GLU A 31 17.69 -18.09 -2.34
N GLU A 32 18.80 -17.38 -2.45
CA GLU A 32 19.14 -16.34 -1.49
C GLU A 32 18.29 -15.10 -1.82
N LEU A 33 17.38 -14.78 -0.91
CA LEU A 33 16.54 -13.60 -1.00
C LEU A 33 17.33 -12.38 -0.55
N THR A 34 17.94 -11.67 -1.49
CA THR A 34 18.51 -10.34 -1.26
C THR A 34 17.42 -9.29 -1.46
N VAL A 35 17.49 -8.17 -0.74
CA VAL A 35 16.57 -7.02 -0.95
C VAL A 35 16.52 -6.61 -2.43
N ARG A 36 17.68 -6.58 -3.11
CA ARG A 36 17.76 -6.28 -4.55
C ARG A 36 17.01 -7.29 -5.41
N SER A 37 17.15 -8.59 -5.16
CA SER A 37 16.44 -9.62 -5.93
C SER A 37 14.94 -9.58 -5.63
N LEU A 38 14.53 -9.21 -4.42
CA LEU A 38 13.14 -8.98 -4.07
C LEU A 38 12.51 -7.87 -4.93
N PHE A 39 13.13 -6.69 -4.99
CA PHE A 39 12.63 -5.57 -5.79
C PHE A 39 12.63 -5.89 -7.29
N TYR A 40 13.73 -6.47 -7.80
CA TYR A 40 13.84 -6.83 -9.21
C TYR A 40 12.78 -7.87 -9.61
N ASN A 41 12.62 -8.93 -8.82
CA ASN A 41 11.61 -9.95 -9.07
C ASN A 41 10.19 -9.40 -8.92
N THR A 42 9.94 -8.46 -8.01
CA THR A 42 8.63 -7.82 -7.89
C THR A 42 8.31 -6.98 -9.14
N ILE A 43 9.23 -6.15 -9.61
CA ILE A 43 9.00 -5.34 -10.84
C ILE A 43 8.76 -6.26 -12.04
N ASN A 44 9.60 -7.30 -12.19
CA ASN A 44 9.52 -8.21 -13.33
C ASN A 44 8.28 -9.12 -13.29
N ASN A 45 7.90 -9.65 -12.12
CA ASN A 45 6.75 -10.56 -12.02
C ASN A 45 5.40 -9.83 -11.97
N TYR A 46 5.33 -8.60 -11.43
CA TYR A 46 4.06 -7.90 -11.22
C TYR A 46 3.68 -6.93 -12.34
N LEU A 47 4.65 -6.24 -12.97
CA LEU A 47 4.34 -5.38 -14.11
C LEU A 47 4.07 -6.18 -15.40
N LEU A 48 4.53 -7.43 -15.47
CA LEU A 48 4.26 -8.36 -16.60
C LEU A 48 2.99 -9.21 -16.43
N TRP A 49 2.07 -8.83 -15.53
CA TRP A 49 0.75 -9.45 -15.34
C TRP A 49 0.80 -11.01 -15.29
N ASP A 50 1.66 -11.56 -14.43
CA ASP A 50 1.85 -13.03 -14.35
C ASP A 50 0.59 -13.75 -13.81
N SER A 51 0.23 -14.86 -14.44
CA SER A 51 -0.76 -15.84 -13.98
C SER A 51 -0.57 -16.29 -12.52
N LYS A 52 0.67 -16.28 -12.02
CA LYS A 52 0.98 -16.60 -10.61
C LYS A 52 0.39 -15.57 -9.64
N PHE A 53 0.32 -14.30 -10.03
CA PHE A 53 -0.27 -13.25 -9.21
C PHE A 53 -1.75 -13.53 -8.94
N LEU A 54 -2.54 -13.82 -9.98
CA LEU A 54 -3.97 -14.13 -9.83
C LEU A 54 -4.20 -15.42 -9.03
N LYS A 55 -3.37 -16.45 -9.27
CA LYS A 55 -3.39 -17.71 -8.49
C LYS A 55 -3.06 -17.51 -7.02
N SER A 56 -2.27 -16.49 -6.68
CA SER A 56 -1.94 -16.13 -5.30
C SER A 56 -2.98 -15.19 -4.68
N PHE A 57 -3.50 -14.24 -5.44
CA PHE A 57 -4.45 -13.22 -4.98
C PHE A 57 -5.81 -13.82 -4.61
N LEU A 58 -6.35 -14.71 -5.44
CA LEU A 58 -7.67 -15.31 -5.24
C LEU A 58 -7.78 -16.13 -3.94
N PRO A 59 -6.88 -17.09 -3.64
CA PRO A 59 -6.90 -17.80 -2.36
C PRO A 59 -6.56 -16.90 -1.18
N LEU A 60 -5.89 -15.76 -1.35
CA LEU A 60 -5.66 -14.85 -0.23
C LEU A 60 -6.97 -14.17 0.22
N MET A 61 -7.80 -13.72 -0.73
CA MET A 61 -9.09 -13.10 -0.44
C MET A 61 -10.13 -14.10 0.07
N THR A 62 -10.06 -15.35 -0.39
CA THR A 62 -11.07 -16.38 -0.07
C THR A 62 -10.65 -17.32 1.07
N LYS A 63 -9.35 -17.49 1.33
CA LYS A 63 -8.79 -18.45 2.30
C LYS A 63 -7.55 -17.88 3.01
N PRO A 64 -7.72 -17.02 4.02
CA PRO A 64 -6.60 -16.47 4.77
C PRO A 64 -5.73 -17.61 5.36
N GLY A 65 -4.40 -17.49 5.24
CA GLY A 65 -3.46 -18.49 5.73
C GLY A 65 -3.13 -19.64 4.77
N PHE A 66 -3.80 -19.76 3.61
CA PHE A 66 -3.51 -20.81 2.63
C PHE A 66 -2.11 -20.67 1.99
N LEU A 67 -1.75 -19.45 1.57
CA LEU A 67 -0.45 -19.18 0.93
C LEU A 67 0.75 -19.49 1.84
N PRO A 68 0.80 -18.97 3.09
CA PRO A 68 1.90 -19.27 4.01
C PRO A 68 2.04 -20.77 4.24
N LYS A 69 0.92 -21.49 4.42
CA LYS A 69 0.94 -22.96 4.61
C LYS A 69 1.50 -23.69 3.38
N LYS A 70 1.15 -23.26 2.17
CA LYS A 70 1.69 -23.83 0.92
C LYS A 70 3.17 -23.50 0.71
N PHE A 71 3.60 -22.33 1.15
CA PHE A 71 4.99 -21.92 1.11
C PHE A 71 5.85 -22.76 2.08
N LEU A 72 5.36 -23.00 3.30
CA LEU A 72 5.99 -23.90 4.27
C LEU A 72 6.03 -25.37 3.79
N GLN A 73 5.08 -25.77 2.94
CA GLN A 73 5.10 -27.07 2.25
C GLN A 73 6.12 -27.15 1.09
N GLY A 74 6.91 -26.11 0.84
CA GLY A 74 7.95 -26.12 -0.20
C GLY A 74 7.46 -25.72 -1.61
N LYS A 75 6.20 -25.32 -1.78
CA LYS A 75 5.63 -24.91 -3.08
C LYS A 75 6.00 -23.47 -3.48
N ARG A 76 7.31 -23.16 -3.50
CA ARG A 76 7.86 -21.79 -3.69
C ARG A 76 7.76 -21.24 -5.12
N LEU A 77 7.50 -22.09 -6.12
CA LEU A 77 7.39 -21.69 -7.53
C LEU A 77 5.95 -21.54 -8.02
N THR A 78 5.02 -22.16 -7.30
CA THR A 78 3.58 -22.20 -7.62
C THR A 78 2.86 -20.93 -7.16
N TYR A 79 3.31 -20.36 -6.04
CA TYR A 79 2.76 -19.16 -5.43
C TYR A 79 3.84 -18.10 -5.29
N LEU A 80 3.45 -16.82 -5.26
CA LEU A 80 4.41 -15.76 -5.02
C LEU A 80 5.02 -15.80 -3.62
N HIS A 81 6.24 -15.28 -3.54
CA HIS A 81 6.95 -15.13 -2.28
C HIS A 81 6.19 -14.16 -1.35
N PRO A 82 5.94 -14.51 -0.08
CA PRO A 82 5.17 -13.67 0.84
C PRO A 82 5.68 -12.23 0.95
N ALA A 83 7.00 -12.04 1.01
CA ALA A 83 7.61 -10.71 1.09
C ALA A 83 7.41 -9.86 -0.18
N GLN A 84 7.44 -10.49 -1.37
CA GLN A 84 7.17 -9.77 -2.63
C GLN A 84 5.70 -9.31 -2.66
N PHE A 85 4.81 -10.17 -2.18
CA PHE A 85 3.38 -9.87 -2.09
C PHE A 85 3.08 -8.73 -1.14
N TYR A 86 3.69 -8.75 0.05
CA TYR A 86 3.58 -7.64 1.00
C TYR A 86 4.04 -6.32 0.36
N LEU A 87 5.22 -6.32 -0.27
CA LEU A 87 5.77 -5.12 -0.90
C LEU A 87 4.84 -4.55 -1.98
N PHE A 88 4.28 -5.42 -2.82
CA PHE A 88 3.31 -5.01 -3.84
C PHE A 88 2.06 -4.39 -3.22
N VAL A 89 1.45 -5.05 -2.24
CA VAL A 89 0.24 -4.54 -1.57
C VAL A 89 0.52 -3.22 -0.87
N SER A 90 1.68 -3.06 -0.22
CA SER A 90 2.08 -1.80 0.39
C SER A 90 2.17 -0.67 -0.64
N VAL A 91 2.83 -0.90 -1.78
CA VAL A 91 2.93 0.12 -2.85
C VAL A 91 1.55 0.50 -3.36
N VAL A 92 0.70 -0.48 -3.67
CA VAL A 92 -0.68 -0.23 -4.14
C VAL A 92 -1.51 0.49 -3.08
N PHE A 93 -1.40 0.09 -1.81
CA PHE A 93 -2.08 0.71 -0.70
C PHE A 93 -1.70 2.19 -0.57
N PHE A 94 -0.41 2.50 -0.50
CA PHE A 94 0.05 3.89 -0.38
C PHE A 94 -0.30 4.73 -1.61
N PHE A 95 -0.26 4.13 -2.80
CA PHE A 95 -0.66 4.80 -4.03
C PHE A 95 -2.14 5.19 -4.01
N ILE A 96 -3.03 4.25 -3.68
CA ILE A 96 -4.46 4.51 -3.55
C ILE A 96 -4.73 5.51 -2.41
N PHE A 97 -4.09 5.30 -1.26
CA PHE A 97 -4.22 6.14 -0.08
C PHE A 97 -3.78 7.59 -0.33
N SER A 98 -2.79 7.80 -1.20
CA SER A 98 -2.35 9.14 -1.63
C SER A 98 -3.50 9.94 -2.25
N PHE A 99 -4.34 9.31 -3.08
CA PHE A 99 -5.50 9.99 -3.67
C PHE A 99 -6.56 10.32 -2.63
N TYR A 100 -6.84 9.41 -1.70
CA TYR A 100 -7.80 9.63 -0.61
C TYR A 100 -7.37 10.76 0.34
N ILE A 101 -6.08 10.81 0.70
CA ILE A 101 -5.53 11.89 1.53
C ILE A 101 -5.67 13.24 0.81
N ARG A 102 -5.38 13.29 -0.49
CA ARG A 102 -5.44 14.55 -1.25
C ARG A 102 -6.83 15.16 -1.22
N GLU A 103 -7.88 14.34 -1.39
CA GLU A 103 -9.25 14.81 -1.33
C GLU A 103 -9.64 15.29 0.08
N THR A 104 -9.29 14.50 1.10
CA THR A 104 -9.56 14.84 2.50
C THR A 104 -8.87 16.15 2.91
N ARG A 105 -7.60 16.32 2.51
CA ARG A 105 -6.83 17.56 2.76
C ARG A 105 -7.51 18.77 2.14
N SER A 106 -7.99 18.66 0.90
CA SER A 106 -8.67 19.76 0.23
C SER A 106 -9.97 20.19 0.94
N LYS A 107 -10.75 19.22 1.46
CA LYS A 107 -11.96 19.52 2.24
C LYS A 107 -11.61 20.19 3.57
N LEU A 108 -10.59 19.69 4.25
CA LEU A 108 -10.13 20.25 5.52
C LEU A 108 -9.60 21.68 5.35
N ASP A 109 -8.77 21.93 4.34
CA ASP A 109 -8.22 23.25 4.06
C ASP A 109 -9.35 24.28 3.79
N LYS A 110 -10.40 23.88 3.06
CA LYS A 110 -11.57 24.75 2.82
C LYS A 110 -12.34 25.06 4.10
N ALA A 111 -12.64 24.03 4.91
CA ALA A 111 -13.35 24.21 6.18
C ALA A 111 -12.59 25.13 7.14
N ILE A 112 -11.25 24.98 7.22
CA ILE A 112 -10.41 25.85 8.05
C ILE A 112 -10.44 27.30 7.54
N GLN A 113 -10.39 27.52 6.23
CA GLN A 113 -10.44 28.86 5.64
C GLN A 113 -11.78 29.55 5.90
N GLU A 114 -12.89 28.81 5.79
CA GLU A 114 -14.24 29.34 6.11
C GLU A 114 -14.36 29.73 7.59
N GLU A 115 -13.93 28.87 8.51
CA GLU A 115 -13.93 29.17 9.96
C GLU A 115 -13.05 30.39 10.29
N LEU A 116 -11.86 30.49 9.68
CA LEU A 116 -10.97 31.63 9.86
C LEU A 116 -11.57 32.94 9.32
N ALA A 117 -12.25 32.90 8.18
CA ALA A 117 -12.91 34.07 7.61
C ALA A 117 -14.04 34.57 8.51
N VAL A 118 -14.90 33.67 8.99
CA VAL A 118 -16.00 34.00 9.92
C VAL A 118 -15.47 34.57 11.23
N LYS A 119 -14.41 33.98 11.79
CA LYS A 119 -13.80 34.47 13.03
C LYS A 119 -13.24 35.88 12.86
N LYS A 120 -12.56 36.14 11.74
CA LYS A 120 -12.00 37.45 11.42
C LYS A 120 -13.09 38.50 11.25
N GLU A 121 -14.20 38.19 10.56
CA GLU A 121 -15.35 39.10 10.47
C GLU A 121 -15.97 39.42 11.84
N ARG A 122 -16.10 38.41 12.72
CA ARG A 122 -16.57 38.64 14.10
C ARG A 122 -15.65 39.58 14.87
N GLU A 123 -14.34 39.34 14.82
CA GLU A 123 -13.33 40.19 15.47
C GLU A 123 -13.40 41.65 14.96
N TYR A 124 -13.55 41.86 13.64
CA TYR A 124 -13.73 43.21 13.08
C TYR A 124 -15.03 43.88 13.53
N ARG A 125 -16.16 43.15 13.58
CA ARG A 125 -17.43 43.70 14.07
C ARG A 125 -17.35 44.09 15.54
N GLU A 126 -16.81 43.22 16.38
CA GLU A 126 -16.61 43.50 17.81
C GLU A 126 -15.67 44.70 18.03
N ALA A 127 -14.61 44.82 17.21
CA ALA A 127 -13.72 45.98 17.26
C ALA A 127 -14.43 47.26 16.81
N PHE A 128 -15.24 47.21 15.75
CA PHE A 128 -16.00 48.36 15.24
C PHE A 128 -17.07 48.82 16.24
N GLU A 129 -17.80 47.90 16.87
CA GLU A 129 -18.81 48.21 17.89
C GLU A 129 -18.19 48.92 19.10
N LYS A 130 -17.04 48.43 19.58
CA LYS A 130 -16.26 49.12 20.63
C LYS A 130 -15.80 50.52 20.22
N ILE A 131 -15.44 50.71 18.96
CA ILE A 131 -15.06 52.03 18.43
C ILE A 131 -16.28 52.95 18.33
N ALA A 132 -17.43 52.45 17.87
CA ALA A 132 -18.66 53.22 17.76
C ALA A 132 -19.16 53.70 19.15
N ASP A 133 -19.13 52.82 20.16
CA ASP A 133 -19.50 53.15 21.54
C ASP A 133 -18.59 54.21 22.16
N SER A 134 -17.29 54.16 21.86
CA SER A 134 -16.32 55.15 22.36
C SER A 134 -16.41 56.50 21.66
N ILE A 135 -16.97 56.56 20.45
CA ILE A 135 -17.17 57.81 19.69
C ILE A 135 -18.45 58.56 20.10
N LYS A 136 -19.37 57.96 20.87
CA LYS A 136 -20.68 58.56 21.24
C LYS A 136 -21.36 59.23 20.02
N LEU A 137 -21.58 58.46 18.97
CA LEU A 137 -22.28 58.93 17.76
C LEU A 137 -23.74 59.36 18.01
N ASP A 138 -24.28 59.10 19.21
CA ASP A 138 -25.58 59.61 19.66
C ASP A 138 -25.63 61.15 19.81
N SER A 139 -24.49 61.84 19.94
CA SER A 139 -24.48 63.30 20.14
C SER A 139 -24.45 64.14 18.85
N LEU A 140 -24.44 63.54 17.65
CA LEU A 140 -24.46 64.29 16.37
C LEU A 140 -25.77 64.16 15.58
N VAL A 141 -26.70 63.29 16.01
CA VAL A 141 -28.01 63.10 15.34
C VAL A 141 -29.10 63.98 15.97
N ASN A 142 -28.90 64.47 17.19
CA ASN A 142 -29.90 65.23 17.95
C ASN A 142 -29.61 66.74 18.06
N GLU A 143 -28.74 67.29 17.21
CA GLU A 143 -28.58 68.74 17.06
C GLU A 143 -29.22 69.19 15.75
N LYS A 144 -30.55 69.15 15.72
CA LYS A 144 -31.38 69.88 14.75
C LYS A 144 -32.41 70.71 15.50
#